data_AF-A0A135WJ36-F1
#
_entry.id   AF-A0A135WJ36-F1
#
_cell.length_a   1.000
_cell.length_b   1.000
_cell.length_c   1.000
_cell.angle_alpha   90.00
_cell.angle_beta   90.00
_cell.angle_gamma   90.00
#
_symmetry.space_group_name_H-M   'P 1'
#
loop_
_entity.id
_entity.type
_entity.pdbx_description
1 polymer ?
#
loop_
_entity_poly.entity_id
_entity_poly.type
_entity_poly.pdbx_seq_one_letter_code
_entity_poly.pdbx_strand_id
1 'polypeptide(L)'
;MEKKVNGHTADYIKRIAKSLKKNQNISHHEALELASKQNGFHGWKHFQNLLNKSDVATIVNLRTEINQESLKSTNPYRNLLVAGLNEILKQNKDFLHIDKNKHDDEGHIFVELFGYRSVVIWREISYGEISLAVWWKYDHAKHPQANLTGNGRENFRSTSPLANIAHYKKFVGVVVHGWVERETGKYIQGSGGDYITREYSRRGEKAELDKLPCVKPNGFKTEGIFFK
;
A
#
# COMPACT_ATOMS: atom_id res chain seq x y z
N MET A 1 3.21 3.04 -40.63
CA MET A 1 2.63 3.56 -39.37
C MET A 1 3.65 3.40 -38.27
N GLU A 2 3.96 4.44 -37.50
CA GLU A 2 4.89 4.33 -36.37
C GLU A 2 4.34 3.40 -35.29
N LYS A 3 5.20 2.56 -34.72
CA LYS A 3 4.86 1.67 -33.60
C LYS A 3 4.44 2.51 -32.38
N LYS A 4 3.30 2.15 -31.78
CA LYS A 4 2.74 2.83 -30.60
C LYS A 4 2.65 1.85 -29.44
N VAL A 5 2.93 2.33 -28.24
CA VAL A 5 2.69 1.63 -26.97
C VAL A 5 1.97 2.60 -26.05
N ASN A 6 0.85 2.18 -25.47
CA ASN A 6 -0.02 3.09 -24.69
C ASN A 6 -0.41 4.36 -25.46
N GLY A 7 -0.64 4.25 -26.77
CA GLY A 7 -0.99 5.40 -27.63
C GLY A 7 0.15 6.35 -27.98
N HIS A 8 1.35 6.17 -27.43
CA HIS A 8 2.51 7.05 -27.65
C HIS A 8 3.54 6.42 -28.59
N THR A 9 4.15 7.24 -29.45
CA THR A 9 5.29 6.86 -30.30
C THR A 9 6.61 7.24 -29.65
N ALA A 10 7.72 6.64 -30.10
CA ALA A 10 9.04 7.00 -29.61
C ALA A 10 9.37 8.48 -29.84
N ASP A 11 8.89 9.03 -30.95
CA ASP A 11 9.14 10.43 -31.31
C ASP A 11 8.31 11.40 -30.47
N TYR A 12 7.14 10.99 -30.00
CA TYR A 12 6.38 11.74 -29.00
C TYR A 12 7.15 11.88 -27.68
N ILE A 13 7.66 10.76 -27.13
CA ILE A 13 8.42 10.75 -25.87
C ILE A 13 9.73 11.55 -26.00
N LYS A 14 10.45 11.42 -27.13
CA LYS A 14 11.67 12.20 -27.40
C LYS A 14 11.40 13.71 -27.49
N ARG A 15 10.23 14.12 -28.01
CA ARG A 15 9.84 15.53 -28.09
C ARG A 15 9.62 16.13 -26.70
N ILE A 16 8.97 15.39 -25.81
CA ILE A 16 8.80 15.79 -24.40
C ILE A 16 10.17 15.88 -23.72
N ALA A 17 11.02 14.87 -23.90
CA ALA A 17 12.38 14.88 -23.33
C ALA A 17 13.21 16.09 -23.81
N LYS A 18 13.06 16.53 -25.08
CA LYS A 18 13.73 17.73 -25.59
C LYS A 18 13.28 19.01 -24.87
N SER A 19 11.99 19.10 -24.54
CA SER A 19 11.44 20.20 -23.75
C SER A 19 11.94 20.17 -22.30
N LEU A 20 11.90 19.00 -21.65
CA LEU A 20 12.39 18.81 -20.28
C LEU A 20 13.88 19.10 -20.14
N LYS A 21 14.70 18.65 -21.09
CA LYS A 21 16.15 18.95 -21.14
C LYS A 21 16.41 20.45 -21.10
N LYS A 22 15.67 21.23 -21.90
CA LYS A 22 15.83 22.68 -21.99
C LYS A 22 15.31 23.39 -20.73
N ASN A 23 14.18 22.94 -20.19
CA ASN A 23 13.51 23.62 -19.08
C ASN A 23 14.13 23.31 -17.71
N GLN A 24 14.69 22.11 -17.54
CA GLN A 24 15.22 21.64 -16.25
C GLN A 24 16.75 21.56 -16.23
N ASN A 25 17.42 21.91 -17.34
CA ASN A 25 18.88 21.86 -17.49
C ASN A 25 19.50 20.49 -17.10
N ILE A 26 18.79 19.41 -17.40
CA ILE A 26 19.20 18.02 -17.12
C ILE A 26 19.84 17.37 -18.35
N SER A 27 20.49 16.21 -18.17
CA SER A 27 21.01 15.45 -19.30
C SER A 27 19.90 14.88 -20.19
N HIS A 28 20.22 14.55 -21.45
CA HIS A 28 19.22 13.98 -22.37
C HIS A 28 18.70 12.62 -21.89
N HIS A 29 19.55 11.82 -21.26
CA HIS A 29 19.19 10.50 -20.74
C HIS A 29 18.20 10.62 -19.57
N GLU A 30 18.45 11.53 -18.63
CA GLU A 30 17.52 11.81 -17.52
C GLU A 30 16.19 12.38 -18.02
N ALA A 31 16.24 13.24 -19.03
CA ALA A 31 15.02 13.77 -19.65
C ALA A 31 14.17 12.69 -20.32
N LEU A 32 14.78 11.66 -20.93
CA LEU A 32 14.07 10.51 -21.50
C LEU A 32 13.47 9.62 -20.42
N GLU A 33 14.19 9.41 -19.33
CA GLU A 33 13.68 8.68 -18.15
C GLU A 33 12.46 9.39 -17.54
N LEU A 34 12.56 10.69 -17.30
CA LEU A 34 11.46 11.50 -16.77
C LEU A 34 10.26 11.56 -17.72
N ALA A 35 10.50 11.79 -19.02
CA ALA A 35 9.43 11.80 -20.02
C ALA A 35 8.71 10.44 -20.09
N SER A 36 9.45 9.33 -20.00
CA SER A 36 8.87 7.99 -20.01
C SER A 36 8.03 7.74 -18.75
N LYS A 37 8.52 8.16 -17.58
CA LYS A 37 7.78 8.04 -16.31
C LYS A 37 6.51 8.89 -16.26
N GLN A 38 6.55 10.11 -16.77
CA GLN A 38 5.38 10.99 -16.89
C GLN A 38 4.28 10.40 -17.78
N ASN A 39 4.66 9.56 -18.76
CA ASN A 39 3.73 8.90 -19.68
C ASN A 39 3.43 7.45 -19.28
N GLY A 40 3.63 7.10 -18.00
CA GLY A 40 3.19 5.82 -17.44
C GLY A 40 4.13 4.64 -17.65
N PHE A 41 5.38 4.86 -18.07
CA PHE A 41 6.39 3.80 -18.22
C PHE A 41 7.38 3.81 -17.05
N HIS A 42 7.99 2.65 -16.72
CA HIS A 42 9.00 2.58 -15.66
C HIS A 42 10.31 3.33 -15.98
N GLY A 43 10.54 3.63 -17.27
CA GLY A 43 11.73 4.30 -17.78
C GLY A 43 11.83 4.17 -19.31
N TRP A 44 12.85 4.77 -19.92
CA TRP A 44 13.03 4.79 -21.37
C TRP A 44 13.29 3.39 -21.93
N LYS A 45 14.13 2.60 -21.25
CA LYS A 45 14.43 1.22 -21.63
C LYS A 45 13.18 0.32 -21.56
N HIS A 46 12.30 0.55 -20.59
CA HIS A 46 11.03 -0.17 -20.47
C HIS A 46 10.11 0.12 -21.67
N PHE A 47 9.98 1.38 -22.05
CA PHE A 47 9.22 1.79 -23.23
C PHE A 47 9.76 1.17 -24.53
N GLN A 48 11.09 1.18 -24.73
CA GLN A 48 11.72 0.56 -25.91
C GLN A 48 11.48 -0.96 -25.97
N ASN A 49 11.56 -1.65 -24.83
CA ASN A 49 11.29 -3.08 -24.76
C ASN A 49 9.84 -3.40 -25.14
N LEU A 50 8.87 -2.55 -24.78
CA LEU A 50 7.48 -2.72 -25.17
C LEU A 50 7.26 -2.46 -26.67
N LEU A 51 7.96 -1.48 -27.25
CA LEU A 51 7.92 -1.23 -28.70
C LEU A 51 8.48 -2.39 -29.53
N ASN A 52 9.42 -3.15 -28.96
CA ASN A 52 10.02 -4.30 -29.62
C ASN A 52 9.21 -5.59 -29.40
N LYS A 53 8.39 -5.65 -28.35
CA LYS A 53 7.49 -6.79 -28.06
C LYS A 53 6.19 -6.78 -28.86
N SER A 54 5.79 -5.64 -29.45
CA SER A 54 4.54 -5.51 -30.19
C SER A 54 4.51 -6.22 -31.55
N ASP A 55 5.56 -6.95 -31.93
CA ASP A 55 5.64 -7.68 -33.20
C ASP A 55 4.98 -9.08 -33.18
N VAL A 56 4.47 -9.58 -32.04
CA VAL A 56 3.87 -10.94 -31.98
C VAL A 56 2.61 -10.99 -31.10
N ALA A 57 1.44 -11.09 -31.74
CA ALA A 57 0.17 -11.66 -31.23
C ALA A 57 -0.78 -10.83 -30.32
N THR A 58 -1.35 -9.70 -30.81
CA THR A 58 -2.28 -8.85 -30.01
C THR A 58 -3.78 -8.94 -30.37
N ILE A 59 -4.28 -9.82 -31.25
CA ILE A 59 -5.69 -9.67 -31.73
C ILE A 59 -6.75 -10.51 -31.00
N VAL A 60 -6.41 -11.57 -30.26
CA VAL A 60 -7.46 -12.48 -29.72
C VAL A 60 -7.83 -12.26 -28.24
N ASN A 61 -6.95 -11.66 -27.41
CA ASN A 61 -7.23 -11.52 -25.96
C ASN A 61 -8.02 -10.25 -25.55
N LEU A 62 -8.23 -9.31 -26.47
CA LEU A 62 -8.80 -7.98 -26.18
C LEU A 62 -10.30 -7.99 -25.80
N ARG A 63 -11.05 -9.08 -26.02
CA ARG A 63 -12.50 -9.11 -25.71
C ARG A 63 -12.84 -9.68 -24.33
N THR A 64 -11.90 -10.29 -23.63
CA THR A 64 -12.11 -10.84 -22.27
C THR A 64 -11.48 -9.99 -21.16
N GLU A 65 -10.63 -9.02 -21.49
CA GLU A 65 -9.87 -8.22 -20.52
C GLU A 65 -10.49 -6.86 -20.18
N ILE A 66 -11.58 -6.43 -20.85
CA ILE A 66 -12.18 -5.10 -20.64
C ILE A 66 -12.88 -4.96 -19.27
N ASN A 67 -13.03 -6.03 -18.49
CA ASN A 67 -13.45 -5.97 -17.08
C ASN A 67 -12.28 -5.98 -16.07
N GLN A 68 -11.02 -5.93 -16.50
CA GLN A 68 -9.83 -5.87 -15.64
C GLN A 68 -9.02 -4.58 -15.82
N GLU A 69 -9.68 -3.46 -16.11
CA GLU A 69 -9.01 -2.17 -16.07
C GLU A 69 -8.57 -1.80 -14.64
N SER A 70 -7.26 -1.95 -14.44
CA SER A 70 -6.38 -1.24 -13.51
C SER A 70 -6.52 -1.55 -12.02
N LEU A 71 -6.23 -2.79 -11.63
CA LEU A 71 -5.54 -3.00 -10.35
C LEU A 71 -4.04 -3.06 -10.65
N LYS A 72 -3.35 -1.91 -10.51
CA LYS A 72 -1.92 -1.97 -10.16
C LYS A 72 -1.79 -3.05 -9.08
N SER A 73 -0.82 -3.94 -9.21
CA SER A 73 -0.46 -4.90 -8.16
C SER A 73 -0.10 -4.11 -6.90
N THR A 74 -1.12 -3.74 -6.11
CA THR A 74 -0.96 -3.08 -4.82
C THR A 74 -0.21 -4.08 -3.96
N ASN A 75 0.89 -3.64 -3.35
CA ASN A 75 1.63 -4.49 -2.44
C ASN A 75 0.65 -5.16 -1.45
N PRO A 76 0.70 -6.50 -1.27
CA PRO A 76 -0.29 -7.23 -0.48
C PRO A 76 -0.43 -6.70 0.95
N TYR A 77 0.67 -6.26 1.54
CA TYR A 77 0.70 -5.70 2.89
C TYR A 77 0.12 -4.29 2.93
N ARG A 78 0.34 -3.49 1.88
CA ARG A 78 -0.35 -2.19 1.71
C ARG A 78 -1.84 -2.39 1.57
N ASN A 79 -2.27 -3.40 0.80
CA ASN A 79 -3.68 -3.74 0.65
C ASN A 79 -4.34 -4.11 1.99
N LEU A 80 -3.63 -4.83 2.87
CA LEU A 80 -4.08 -5.07 4.25
C LEU A 80 -4.25 -3.77 5.05
N LEU A 81 -3.29 -2.84 4.98
CA LEU A 81 -3.39 -1.55 5.66
C LEU A 81 -4.57 -0.72 5.13
N VAL A 82 -4.78 -0.71 3.81
CA VAL A 82 -5.94 -0.06 3.19
C VAL A 82 -7.25 -0.66 3.71
N ALA A 83 -7.34 -1.99 3.78
CA ALA A 83 -8.51 -2.68 4.32
C ALA A 83 -8.75 -2.32 5.79
N GLY A 84 -7.70 -2.30 6.61
CA GLY A 84 -7.80 -1.92 8.03
C GLY A 84 -8.25 -0.47 8.21
N LEU A 85 -7.66 0.48 7.48
CA LEU A 85 -8.03 1.90 7.56
C LEU A 85 -9.48 2.14 7.10
N ASN A 86 -9.92 1.43 6.07
CA ASN A 86 -11.32 1.46 5.64
C ASN A 86 -12.28 1.05 6.77
N GLU A 87 -11.94 0.03 7.57
CA GLU A 87 -12.78 -0.40 8.69
C GLU A 87 -12.86 0.66 9.80
N ILE A 88 -11.75 1.36 10.09
CA ILE A 88 -11.77 2.49 11.03
C ILE A 88 -12.70 3.60 10.48
N LEU A 89 -12.55 3.95 9.21
CA LEU A 89 -13.34 5.01 8.57
C LEU A 89 -14.84 4.69 8.43
N LYS A 90 -15.21 3.41 8.40
CA LYS A 90 -16.61 3.00 8.45
C LYS A 90 -17.25 3.33 9.80
N GLN A 91 -16.51 3.17 10.90
CA GLN A 91 -16.99 3.45 12.26
C GLN A 91 -16.89 4.94 12.60
N ASN A 92 -15.84 5.61 12.12
CA ASN A 92 -15.62 7.03 12.31
C ASN A 92 -15.19 7.66 10.98
N LYS A 93 -16.15 8.26 10.25
CA LYS A 93 -15.90 8.92 8.96
C LYS A 93 -14.91 10.08 9.07
N ASP A 94 -14.79 10.66 10.26
CA ASP A 94 -13.93 11.81 10.53
C ASP A 94 -12.57 11.42 11.12
N PHE A 95 -12.23 10.13 11.17
CA PHE A 95 -10.97 9.64 11.73
C PHE A 95 -9.71 10.30 11.12
N LEU A 96 -9.76 10.67 9.84
CA LEU A 96 -8.67 11.34 9.15
C LEU A 96 -8.71 12.88 9.28
N HIS A 97 -9.66 13.46 10.01
CA HIS A 97 -9.67 14.88 10.32
C HIS A 97 -8.83 15.14 11.58
N ILE A 98 -7.94 16.13 11.50
CA ILE A 98 -7.14 16.55 12.64
C ILE A 98 -7.97 17.51 13.49
N ASP A 99 -8.25 17.11 14.73
CA ASP A 99 -8.76 18.00 15.77
C ASP A 99 -7.61 18.41 16.69
N LYS A 100 -7.16 19.66 16.58
CA LYS A 100 -6.03 20.20 17.37
C LYS A 100 -6.32 20.25 18.87
N ASN A 101 -7.58 20.08 19.29
CA ASN A 101 -7.97 20.10 20.69
C ASN A 101 -8.05 18.69 21.29
N LYS A 102 -7.88 17.64 20.48
CA LYS A 102 -7.97 16.24 20.90
C LYS A 102 -6.57 15.65 20.92
N HIS A 103 -6.08 15.38 22.13
CA HIS A 103 -4.84 14.62 22.30
C HIS A 103 -5.17 13.12 22.37
N ASP A 104 -4.28 12.29 21.84
CA ASP A 104 -4.29 10.82 21.94
C ASP A 104 -5.41 10.09 21.18
N ASP A 105 -5.48 10.22 19.84
CA ASP A 105 -6.28 9.29 19.02
C ASP A 105 -5.58 7.93 18.93
N GLU A 106 -5.77 7.10 19.95
CA GLU A 106 -5.30 5.72 19.98
C GLU A 106 -6.46 4.74 20.23
N GLY A 107 -6.35 3.56 19.63
CA GLY A 107 -7.37 2.54 19.78
C GLY A 107 -7.09 1.29 18.98
N HIS A 108 -8.00 0.33 19.13
CA HIS A 108 -8.00 -0.89 18.34
C HIS A 108 -9.44 -1.36 18.09
N ILE A 109 -9.63 -2.10 17.00
CA ILE A 109 -10.88 -2.77 16.68
C ILE A 109 -10.62 -4.22 16.27
N PHE A 110 -11.55 -5.10 16.66
CA PHE A 110 -11.65 -6.43 16.08
C PHE A 110 -12.57 -6.40 14.88
N VAL A 111 -12.08 -6.87 13.74
CA VAL A 111 -12.80 -6.85 12.47
C VAL A 111 -12.51 -8.11 11.66
N GLU A 112 -13.33 -8.38 10.66
CA GLU A 112 -13.05 -9.42 9.67
C GLU A 112 -12.45 -8.78 8.42
N LEU A 113 -11.20 -9.11 8.11
CA LEU A 113 -10.53 -8.68 6.88
C LEU A 113 -10.35 -9.90 5.99
N PHE A 114 -10.97 -9.87 4.81
CA PHE A 114 -10.90 -10.95 3.82
C PHE A 114 -11.32 -12.31 4.36
N GLY A 115 -12.39 -12.36 5.19
CA GLY A 115 -12.90 -13.59 5.78
C GLY A 115 -12.16 -14.07 7.04
N TYR A 116 -11.21 -13.28 7.56
CA TYR A 116 -10.44 -13.66 8.73
C TYR A 116 -10.50 -12.61 9.84
N ARG A 117 -10.75 -13.09 11.07
CA ARG A 117 -10.63 -12.27 12.28
C ARG A 117 -9.27 -11.60 12.34
N SER A 118 -9.29 -10.30 12.56
CA SER A 118 -8.13 -9.43 12.52
C SER A 118 -8.23 -8.37 13.60
N VAL A 119 -7.10 -7.77 13.93
CA VAL A 119 -7.05 -6.58 14.80
C VAL A 119 -6.47 -5.45 13.98
N VAL A 120 -7.12 -4.30 14.01
CA VAL A 120 -6.58 -3.04 13.48
C VAL A 120 -6.29 -2.16 14.68
N ILE A 121 -5.08 -1.62 14.75
CA ILE A 121 -4.59 -0.81 15.86
C ILE A 121 -4.12 0.50 15.26
N TRP A 122 -4.49 1.62 15.90
CA TRP A 122 -4.01 2.93 15.51
C TRP A 122 -3.56 3.72 16.72
N ARG A 123 -2.63 4.63 16.47
CA ARG A 123 -2.15 5.56 17.47
C ARG A 123 -1.68 6.83 16.79
N GLU A 124 -2.18 7.96 17.27
CA GLU A 124 -1.63 9.25 16.92
C GLU A 124 -0.18 9.33 17.36
N ILE A 125 0.68 9.69 16.42
CA ILE A 125 2.06 10.03 16.67
C ILE A 125 2.27 11.50 16.28
N SER A 126 3.42 12.06 16.66
CA SER A 126 3.72 13.48 16.52
C SER A 126 3.39 14.03 15.12
N TYR A 127 3.03 15.30 15.06
CA TYR A 127 2.77 16.03 13.81
C TYR A 127 1.57 15.54 12.98
N GLY A 128 0.52 15.03 13.64
CA GLY A 128 -0.75 14.71 12.99
C GLY A 128 -0.73 13.39 12.19
N GLU A 129 0.33 12.60 12.32
CA GLU A 129 0.45 11.28 11.72
C GLU A 129 -0.22 10.21 12.59
N ILE A 130 -0.61 9.10 11.97
CA ILE A 130 -1.15 7.92 12.65
C ILE A 130 -0.25 6.73 12.35
N SER A 131 0.24 6.08 13.40
CA SER A 131 0.72 4.70 13.33
C SER A 131 -0.48 3.80 13.10
N LEU A 132 -0.45 2.97 12.05
CA LEU A 132 -1.50 2.01 11.73
C LEU A 132 -0.90 0.60 11.65
N ALA A 133 -1.40 -0.32 12.46
CA ALA A 133 -1.02 -1.72 12.42
C ALA A 133 -2.22 -2.64 12.15
N VAL A 134 -1.97 -3.73 11.43
CA VAL A 134 -2.96 -4.78 11.14
C VAL A 134 -2.38 -6.14 11.51
N TRP A 135 -3.09 -6.85 12.37
CA TRP A 135 -2.84 -8.24 12.74
C TRP A 135 -3.85 -9.12 12.02
N TRP A 136 -3.46 -9.68 10.88
CA TRP A 136 -4.33 -10.49 10.04
C TRP A 136 -4.32 -11.97 10.46
N LYS A 137 -5.49 -12.62 10.40
CA LYS A 137 -5.72 -13.98 10.91
C LYS A 137 -5.35 -14.12 12.39
N TYR A 138 -5.80 -13.16 13.19
CA TYR A 138 -5.59 -13.12 14.63
C TYR A 138 -6.60 -14.02 15.36
N ASP A 139 -6.07 -14.91 16.20
CA ASP A 139 -6.83 -15.83 17.06
C ASP A 139 -6.46 -15.58 18.52
N HIS A 140 -7.29 -14.78 19.20
CA HIS A 140 -7.04 -14.42 20.61
C HIS A 140 -6.95 -15.64 21.51
N ALA A 141 -7.72 -16.71 21.27
CA ALA A 141 -7.72 -17.89 22.12
C ALA A 141 -6.38 -18.65 22.10
N LYS A 142 -5.59 -18.47 21.03
CA LYS A 142 -4.24 -19.05 20.90
C LYS A 142 -3.13 -18.08 21.32
N HIS A 143 -3.47 -16.85 21.70
CA HIS A 143 -2.50 -15.88 22.19
C HIS A 143 -1.91 -16.37 23.52
N PRO A 144 -0.56 -16.44 23.68
CA PRO A 144 0.06 -16.94 24.91
C PRO A 144 -0.38 -16.18 26.17
N GLN A 145 -0.80 -14.93 25.99
CA GLN A 145 -1.22 -14.04 27.05
C GLN A 145 -2.75 -13.79 27.11
N ALA A 146 -3.56 -14.59 26.41
CA ALA A 146 -5.02 -14.39 26.30
C ALA A 146 -5.72 -14.36 27.65
N ASN A 147 -5.32 -15.26 28.55
CA ASN A 147 -5.95 -15.48 29.86
C ASN A 147 -5.15 -14.86 31.02
N LEU A 148 -4.10 -14.08 30.70
CA LEU A 148 -3.34 -13.38 31.73
C LEU A 148 -4.10 -12.13 32.21
N THR A 149 -3.71 -11.64 33.38
CA THR A 149 -4.26 -10.42 33.99
C THR A 149 -3.17 -9.37 34.18
N GLY A 150 -3.57 -8.12 34.43
CA GLY A 150 -2.64 -7.00 34.61
C GLY A 150 -1.74 -6.75 33.39
N ASN A 151 -0.50 -6.34 33.63
CA ASN A 151 0.48 -5.98 32.59
C ASN A 151 0.88 -7.16 31.68
N GLY A 152 0.58 -8.39 32.10
CA GLY A 152 0.85 -9.58 31.30
C GLY A 152 -0.24 -9.87 30.28
N ARG A 153 -1.37 -9.15 30.27
CA ARG A 153 -2.45 -9.33 29.31
C ARG A 153 -2.22 -8.48 28.06
N GLU A 154 -2.51 -9.03 26.88
CA GLU A 154 -2.55 -8.26 25.64
C GLU A 154 -3.47 -7.03 25.79
N ASN A 155 -2.95 -5.86 25.45
CA ASN A 155 -3.62 -4.57 25.63
C ASN A 155 -3.79 -3.79 24.32
N PHE A 156 -3.26 -4.32 23.20
CA PHE A 156 -3.40 -3.78 21.85
C PHE A 156 -2.91 -2.32 21.72
N ARG A 157 -1.92 -1.92 22.53
CA ARG A 157 -1.31 -0.57 22.48
C ARG A 157 -0.04 -0.49 21.63
N SER A 158 0.44 -1.61 21.12
CA SER A 158 1.64 -1.69 20.28
C SER A 158 1.30 -2.14 18.87
N THR A 159 2.23 -1.90 17.94
CA THR A 159 2.10 -2.36 16.54
C THR A 159 2.23 -3.88 16.42
N SER A 160 2.79 -4.54 17.44
CA SER A 160 2.99 -6.00 17.50
C SER A 160 2.27 -6.64 18.69
N PRO A 161 1.85 -7.91 18.57
CA PRO A 161 1.34 -8.67 19.71
C PRO A 161 2.35 -8.77 20.85
N LEU A 162 1.86 -8.67 22.09
CA LEU A 162 2.62 -8.84 23.31
C LEU A 162 2.97 -10.32 23.53
N ALA A 163 3.84 -10.85 22.68
CA ALA A 163 4.33 -12.22 22.78
C ALA A 163 5.69 -12.33 22.08
N ASN A 164 6.47 -13.36 22.43
CA ASN A 164 7.67 -13.67 21.65
C ASN A 164 7.27 -14.05 20.21
N ILE A 165 7.98 -13.50 19.22
CA ILE A 165 7.72 -13.73 17.78
C ILE A 165 7.72 -15.22 17.40
N ALA A 166 8.46 -16.07 18.12
CA ALA A 166 8.45 -17.52 17.93
C ALA A 166 7.06 -18.17 18.14
N HIS A 167 6.19 -17.52 18.91
CA HIS A 167 4.81 -17.96 19.16
C HIS A 167 3.79 -17.39 18.17
N TYR A 168 4.15 -16.39 17.36
CA TYR A 168 3.20 -15.73 16.46
C TYR A 168 2.54 -16.71 15.48
N LYS A 169 3.29 -17.70 14.99
CA LYS A 169 2.76 -18.76 14.11
C LYS A 169 1.54 -19.52 14.68
N LYS A 170 1.32 -19.47 16.00
CA LYS A 170 0.21 -20.13 16.67
C LYS A 170 -1.08 -19.33 16.58
N PHE A 171 -1.00 -18.00 16.49
CA PHE A 171 -2.17 -17.13 16.73
C PHE A 171 -2.31 -15.95 15.77
N VAL A 172 -1.31 -15.62 14.95
CA VAL A 172 -1.40 -14.54 13.94
C VAL A 172 -0.78 -14.98 12.62
N GLY A 173 -1.38 -14.59 11.50
CA GLY A 173 -0.88 -14.87 10.16
C GLY A 173 0.14 -13.83 9.73
N VAL A 174 -0.24 -12.55 9.80
CA VAL A 174 0.61 -11.42 9.37
C VAL A 174 0.47 -10.27 10.35
N VAL A 175 1.61 -9.62 10.65
CA VAL A 175 1.68 -8.37 11.41
C VAL A 175 2.37 -7.34 10.53
N VAL A 176 1.62 -6.33 10.12
CA VAL A 176 2.08 -5.23 9.27
C VAL A 176 1.79 -3.90 9.94
N HIS A 177 2.70 -2.95 9.77
CA HIS A 177 2.57 -1.59 10.25
C HIS A 177 2.97 -0.58 9.16
N GLY A 178 2.34 0.59 9.16
CA GLY A 178 2.71 1.73 8.33
C GLY A 178 2.17 3.04 8.91
N TRP A 179 2.54 4.14 8.27
CA TRP A 179 2.17 5.48 8.70
C TRP A 179 1.07 6.05 7.81
N VAL A 180 0.13 6.75 8.42
CA VAL A 180 -0.95 7.47 7.74
C VAL A 180 -0.78 8.95 8.00
N GLU A 181 -0.62 9.70 6.93
CA GLU A 181 -0.60 11.16 6.93
C GLU A 181 -2.04 11.69 6.93
N ARG A 182 -2.36 12.71 7.74
CA ARG A 182 -3.71 13.30 7.83
C ARG A 182 -3.82 14.76 7.41
N GLU A 183 -2.73 15.53 7.44
CA GLU A 183 -2.76 17.00 7.32
C GLU A 183 -2.84 17.49 5.86
N THR A 184 -1.98 16.96 5.01
CA THR A 184 -1.69 17.52 3.68
C THR A 184 -2.38 16.76 2.55
N GLY A 185 -2.65 15.46 2.73
CA GLY A 185 -3.16 14.67 1.62
C GLY A 185 -3.94 13.42 1.99
N LYS A 186 -3.99 13.02 3.26
CA LYS A 186 -4.74 11.84 3.72
C LYS A 186 -4.31 10.58 2.95
N TYR A 187 -3.19 9.99 3.35
CA TYR A 187 -2.63 8.85 2.62
C TYR A 187 -1.79 7.93 3.49
N ILE A 188 -1.67 6.67 3.07
CA ILE A 188 -0.68 5.76 3.64
C ILE A 188 0.68 6.12 3.05
N GLN A 189 1.65 6.45 3.89
CA GLN A 189 2.96 6.90 3.47
C GLN A 189 3.75 5.82 2.71
N GLY A 190 4.69 6.26 1.88
CA GLY A 190 5.48 5.41 1.01
C GLY A 190 4.74 4.97 -0.26
N SER A 191 5.43 4.16 -1.07
CA SER A 191 4.93 3.63 -2.34
C SER A 191 5.23 2.14 -2.45
N GLY A 192 4.32 1.36 -3.02
CA GLY A 192 4.48 -0.09 -3.11
C GLY A 192 4.72 -0.74 -1.75
N GLY A 193 5.86 -1.42 -1.60
CA GLY A 193 6.28 -2.04 -0.33
C GLY A 193 7.17 -1.17 0.55
N ASP A 194 7.56 0.01 0.07
CA ASP A 194 8.47 0.90 0.80
C ASP A 194 7.73 1.55 1.97
N TYR A 195 8.46 1.73 3.08
CA TYR A 195 7.96 2.32 4.33
C TYR A 195 6.77 1.58 4.96
N ILE A 196 6.57 0.31 4.57
CA ILE A 196 5.70 -0.64 5.26
C ILE A 196 6.59 -1.61 6.05
N THR A 197 6.41 -1.62 7.36
CA THR A 197 7.10 -2.56 8.24
C THR A 197 6.34 -3.88 8.26
N ARG A 198 7.03 -4.96 7.90
CA ARG A 198 6.52 -6.34 7.97
C ARG A 198 7.17 -7.02 9.16
N GLU A 199 6.59 -6.82 10.33
CA GLU A 199 7.14 -7.37 11.57
C GLU A 199 7.07 -8.89 11.58
N TYR A 200 6.00 -9.47 11.03
CA TYR A 200 5.85 -10.91 10.92
C TYR A 200 4.96 -11.32 9.73
N SER A 201 5.34 -12.41 9.07
CA SER A 201 4.48 -13.10 8.10
C SER A 201 4.73 -14.60 8.21
N ARG A 202 3.68 -15.35 8.59
CA ARG A 202 3.71 -16.80 8.64
C ARG A 202 3.97 -17.35 7.23
N ARG A 203 4.73 -18.45 7.16
CA ARG A 203 5.06 -19.11 5.89
C ARG A 203 3.78 -19.43 5.11
N GLY A 204 3.74 -19.02 3.85
CA GLY A 204 2.59 -19.20 2.94
C GLY A 204 1.65 -18.00 2.87
N GLU A 205 1.55 -17.19 3.94
CA GLU A 205 0.56 -16.11 4.01
C GLU A 205 0.77 -15.03 2.95
N LYS A 206 2.02 -14.71 2.59
CA LYS A 206 2.27 -13.75 1.50
C LYS A 206 1.58 -14.20 0.19
N ALA A 207 1.71 -15.47 -0.17
CA ALA A 207 1.12 -16.00 -1.39
C ALA A 207 -0.42 -16.03 -1.34
N GLU A 208 -1.01 -16.08 -0.14
CA GLU A 208 -2.45 -15.88 0.05
C GLU A 208 -2.84 -14.41 -0.10
N LEU A 209 -2.08 -13.50 0.52
CA LEU A 209 -2.32 -12.06 0.38
C LEU A 209 -2.22 -11.59 -1.07
N ASP A 210 -1.28 -12.13 -1.84
CA ASP A 210 -1.11 -11.81 -3.27
C ASP A 210 -2.36 -12.20 -4.10
N LYS A 211 -3.20 -13.11 -3.60
CA LYS A 211 -4.44 -13.55 -4.27
C LYS A 211 -5.68 -12.77 -3.82
N LEU A 212 -5.56 -11.96 -2.76
CA LEU A 212 -6.70 -11.21 -2.24
C LEU A 212 -7.12 -10.10 -3.21
N PRO A 213 -8.41 -9.76 -3.26
CA PRO A 213 -8.86 -8.65 -4.07
C PRO A 213 -8.23 -7.34 -3.58
N CYS A 214 -7.87 -6.46 -4.51
CA CYS A 214 -7.42 -5.12 -4.14
C CYS A 214 -8.61 -4.33 -3.57
N VAL A 215 -8.38 -3.71 -2.43
CA VAL A 215 -9.38 -2.91 -1.73
C VAL A 215 -9.31 -1.47 -2.23
N LYS A 216 -10.47 -0.90 -2.56
CA LYS A 216 -10.58 0.52 -2.90
C LYS A 216 -10.47 1.37 -1.63
N PRO A 217 -9.57 2.37 -1.57
CA PRO A 217 -9.47 3.23 -0.39
C PRO A 217 -10.72 4.12 -0.25
N ASN A 218 -11.16 4.34 0.99
CA ASN A 218 -12.34 5.14 1.31
C ASN A 218 -11.95 6.59 1.66
N GLY A 219 -11.79 7.45 0.65
CA GLY A 219 -11.53 8.89 0.88
C GLY A 219 -10.08 9.24 1.25
N PHE A 220 -9.13 8.34 1.01
CA PHE A 220 -7.70 8.55 1.17
C PHE A 220 -6.92 7.98 -0.03
N LYS A 221 -5.63 8.33 -0.18
CA LYS A 221 -4.75 7.72 -1.18
C LYS A 221 -3.98 6.56 -0.58
N THR A 222 -3.75 5.51 -1.39
CA THR A 222 -3.01 4.34 -0.92
C THR A 222 -1.51 4.57 -0.80
N GLU A 223 -0.97 5.65 -1.36
CA GLU A 223 0.46 5.97 -1.41
C GLU A 223 0.68 7.47 -1.31
N GLY A 224 1.85 7.86 -0.81
CA GLY A 224 2.27 9.26 -0.73
C GLY A 224 3.70 9.43 -0.21
N ILE A 225 4.09 10.66 0.06
CA ILE A 225 5.44 11.00 0.54
C ILE A 225 5.64 10.36 1.92
N PHE A 226 6.85 9.86 2.17
CA PHE A 226 7.25 9.46 3.51
C PHE A 226 8.07 10.59 4.12
N PHE A 227 7.67 11.08 5.30
CA PHE A 227 8.43 12.07 6.04
C PHE A 227 9.44 11.35 6.93
N LYS A 228 10.71 11.78 6.86
CA LYS A 228 11.83 11.19 7.61
C LYS A 228 12.12 11.98 8.87
#